data_AF-A0A9E1TPM0-F1
#
_entry.id   AF-A0A9E1TPM0-F1
#
_cell.length_a   1.000
_cell.length_b   1.000
_cell.length_c   1.000
_cell.angle_alpha   90.00
_cell.angle_beta   90.00
_cell.angle_gamma   90.00
#
_symmetry.space_group_name_H-M   'P 1'
#
loop_
_entity.id
_entity.type
_entity.pdbx_description
1 polymer ?
#
loop_
_entity_poly.entity_id
_entity_poly.type
_entity_poly.pdbx_seq_one_letter_code
_entity_poly.pdbx_strand_id
1 'polypeptide(L)' 'MSPDSVGESPSKDAAAILEAALLHVPFDGWGRDVLVAGASDIGMDSAVVDELFPNGAVDA' A
#
# COMPACT_ATOMS: atom_id res chain seq x y z
N MET A 1 -29.88 -3.36 10.13
CA MET A 1 -28.85 -3.01 9.12
C MET A 1 -27.82 -2.17 9.84
N SER A 2 -26.72 -2.76 10.31
CA SER A 2 -25.67 -2.01 11.01
C SER A 2 -24.82 -1.21 10.01
N PRO A 3 -24.50 0.06 10.27
CA PRO A 3 -23.63 0.90 9.45
C PRO A 3 -22.16 0.85 9.92
N ASP A 4 -21.68 -0.32 10.34
CA ASP A 4 -20.30 -0.50 10.79
C ASP A 4 -19.45 -1.02 9.62
N SER A 5 -19.12 -0.13 8.71
CA SER A 5 -17.96 -0.30 7.83
C SER A 5 -17.23 1.03 7.79
N VAL A 6 -16.86 1.52 8.97
CA VAL A 6 -15.79 2.52 9.11
C VAL A 6 -14.53 1.78 8.70
N GLY A 7 -14.01 2.10 7.51
CA GLY A 7 -12.72 1.62 7.06
C GLY A 7 -11.68 1.94 8.14
N GLU A 8 -11.06 0.90 8.67
CA GLU A 8 -9.97 1.01 9.62
C GLU A 8 -8.90 1.91 8.97
N SER A 9 -8.48 2.98 9.66
CA SER A 9 -7.48 3.89 9.09
C SER A 9 -6.26 3.07 8.66
N PRO A 10 -5.66 3.35 7.49
CA PRO A 10 -4.51 2.56 7.02
C PRO A 10 -3.46 2.52 8.12
N SER A 11 -2.90 1.34 8.35
CA SER A 11 -1.77 1.19 9.25
C SER A 11 -0.72 2.23 8.91
N LYS A 12 -0.01 2.74 9.92
CA LYS A 12 1.10 3.68 9.71
C LYS A 12 2.10 3.15 8.68
N ASP A 13 2.29 1.83 8.65
CA ASP A 13 3.16 1.16 7.70
C ASP A 13 2.59 1.20 6.27
N ALA A 14 1.27 1.01 6.11
CA ALA A 14 0.61 1.12 4.80
C ALA A 14 0.70 2.55 4.24
N ALA A 15 0.51 3.56 5.09
CA ALA A 15 0.67 4.96 4.68
C ALA A 15 2.12 5.27 4.25
N ALA A 16 3.11 4.76 4.99
CA ALA A 16 4.52 4.94 4.65
C ALA A 16 4.90 4.25 3.33
N ILE A 17 4.41 3.02 3.11
CA ILE A 17 4.58 2.29 1.85
C ILE A 17 3.96 3.07 0.69
N LEU A 18 2.73 3.57 0.86
CA LEU A 18 2.03 4.34 -0.17
C LEU A 18 2.79 5.63 -0.51
N GLU A 19 3.27 6.36 0.49
CA GLU A 19 4.05 7.58 0.29
C GLU A 19 5.36 7.31 -0.48
N ALA A 20 6.06 6.22 -0.15
CA ALA A 20 7.25 5.80 -0.89
C ALA A 20 6.92 5.33 -2.32
N ALA A 21 5.83 4.58 -2.49
CA ALA A 21 5.37 4.11 -3.80
C ALA A 21 5.03 5.25 -4.77
N LEU A 22 4.62 6.42 -4.25
CA LEU A 22 4.34 7.61 -5.07
C LEU A 22 5.54 8.09 -5.91
N LEU A 23 6.78 7.73 -5.52
CA LEU A 23 7.98 8.07 -6.30
C LEU A 23 8.14 7.22 -7.56
N HIS A 24 7.53 6.04 -7.60
CA HIS A 24 7.66 5.06 -8.69
C HIS A 24 6.51 5.14 -9.70
N VAL A 25 5.32 5.63 -9.31
CA VAL A 25 4.11 5.72 -10.19
C VAL A 25 4.37 6.38 -11.53
N PRO A 26 5.09 7.52 -11.60
CA PRO A 26 5.27 8.22 -12.87
C PRO A 26 6.02 7.38 -13.91
N PHE A 27 6.79 6.38 -13.46
CA PHE A 27 7.61 5.52 -14.30
C PHE A 27 6.96 4.16 -14.53
N ASP A 28 6.44 3.53 -13.47
CA ASP A 28 5.98 2.14 -13.48
C ASP A 28 4.45 2.00 -13.50
N GLY A 29 3.72 3.10 -13.23
CA GLY A 29 2.27 3.09 -13.10
C GLY A 29 1.79 2.60 -11.73
N TRP A 30 0.48 2.40 -11.61
CA TRP A 30 -0.18 1.92 -10.38
C TRP A 30 -0.38 0.41 -10.41
N GLY A 31 -0.09 -0.26 -9.30
CA GLY A 31 -0.18 -1.71 -9.21
C GLY A 31 0.50 -2.27 -7.95
N ARG A 32 0.75 -3.57 -7.94
CA ARG A 32 1.44 -4.23 -6.83
C ARG A 32 2.94 -3.93 -6.83
N ASP A 33 3.55 -3.88 -8.02
CA ASP A 33 5.01 -3.73 -8.16
C ASP A 33 5.51 -2.40 -7.57
N VAL A 34 4.71 -1.34 -7.72
CA VAL A 34 5.00 -0.01 -7.17
C VAL A 34 4.91 0.03 -5.62
N LEU A 35 4.01 -0.76 -5.03
CA LEU A 35 3.89 -0.90 -3.57
C LEU A 35 5.05 -1.72 -3.01
N VAL A 36 5.49 -2.75 -3.74
CA VAL A 36 6.69 -3.51 -3.38
C VAL A 36 7.94 -2.63 -3.48
N ALA A 37 8.05 -1.78 -4.50
CA ALA A 37 9.13 -0.81 -4.61
C ALA A 37 9.12 0.19 -3.44
N GLY A 38 7.97 0.77 -3.11
CA GLY A 38 7.81 1.66 -1.96
C GLY A 38 8.15 0.98 -0.62
N ALA A 39 7.72 -0.27 -0.42
CA ALA A 39 8.09 -1.05 0.77
C ALA A 39 9.61 -1.29 0.84
N SER A 40 10.23 -1.65 -0.28
CA SER A 40 11.68 -1.85 -0.35
C SER A 40 12.46 -0.57 -0.02
N ASP A 41 11.99 0.59 -0.45
CA ASP A 41 12.65 1.88 -0.19
C ASP A 41 12.71 2.23 1.30
N ILE A 42 11.71 1.80 2.07
CA ILE A 42 11.64 2.02 3.52
C ILE A 42 12.12 0.80 4.33
N GLY A 43 12.66 -0.22 3.66
CA GLY A 43 13.24 -1.41 4.29
C GLY A 43 12.22 -2.44 4.79
N MET A 44 11.02 -2.46 4.22
CA MET A 44 9.98 -3.46 4.48
C MET A 44 9.99 -4.58 3.44
N ASP A 45 9.56 -5.78 3.85
CA ASP A 45 9.48 -6.94 2.97
C ASP A 45 8.21 -6.90 2.10
N SER A 46 8.31 -7.45 0.90
CA SER A 46 7.15 -7.63 0.00
C SER A 46 5.97 -8.39 0.62
N ALA A 47 6.20 -9.28 1.59
CA ALA A 47 5.15 -9.99 2.31
C ALA A 47 4.25 -9.03 3.11
N VAL A 48 4.81 -7.92 3.60
CA VAL A 48 4.04 -6.87 4.30
C VAL A 48 3.08 -6.17 3.33
N VAL A 49 3.44 -6.05 2.05
CA VAL A 49 2.55 -5.49 1.02
C VAL A 49 1.35 -6.40 0.78
N ASP A 50 1.55 -7.72 0.75
CA ASP A 50 0.45 -8.67 0.55
C ASP A 50 -0.51 -8.70 1.75
N GLU A 51 -0.01 -8.45 2.96
CA GLU A 51 -0.83 -8.33 4.19
C GLU A 51 -1.60 -7.01 4.23
N LEU A 52 -0.96 -5.89 3.91
CA LEU A 52 -1.53 -4.54 4.01
C LEU A 52 -2.38 -4.13 2.80
N PHE A 53 -2.13 -4.71 1.63
CA PHE A 53 -2.80 -4.39 0.38
C PHE A 53 -3.33 -5.67 -0.32
N PRO A 54 -4.26 -6.41 0.30
CA PRO A 54 -4.75 -7.69 -0.23
C PRO A 54 -5.44 -7.57 -1.60
N ASN A 55 -5.99 -6.39 -1.93
CA ASN A 55 -6.56 -6.07 -3.23
C ASN A 55 -5.64 -5.21 -4.11
N GLY A 56 -4.36 -5.05 -3.71
CA GLY A 56 -3.40 -4.15 -4.34
C GLY A 56 -3.70 -2.67 -4.07
N ALA A 57 -3.14 -1.77 -4.90
CA ALA A 57 -3.31 -0.31 -4.79
C ALA A 57 -4.74 0.19 -5.09
N VAL A 58 -5.72 -0.69 -5.18
CA VAL A 58 -7.09 -0.39 -5.63
C VAL A 58 -7.96 0.14 -4.49
N ASP A 59 -7.59 -0.11 -3.23
CA ASP A 59 -8.37 0.27 -2.02
C ASP A 59 -7.72 1.39 -1.17
N ALA A 60 -6.67 2.05 -1.66
CA ALA A 60 -5.98 3.12 -0.94
C ALA A 60 -6.69 4.48 -1.02
#